data_AF-A0AAX1G3Z9-F1
#
_entry.id   AF-A0AAX1G3Z9-F1
#
_cell.length_a   1.000
_cell.length_b   1.000
_cell.length_c   1.000
_cell.angle_alpha   90.00
_cell.angle_beta   90.00
_cell.angle_gamma   90.00
#
_symmetry.space_group_name_H-M   'P 1'
#
loop_
_entity.id
_entity.type
_entity.pdbx_description
1 polymer ?
#
loop_
_entity_poly.entity_id
_entity_poly.type
_entity_poly.pdbx_seq_one_letter_code
_entity_poly.pdbx_strand_id
1 'polypeptide(L)'
;MQTQFFHVTVEQCACQQTAPDNLVRIIASGQTFFFYRDDFSDSENLLARLAAGDRVKIGAHRLRDGSYWLHWLLHGTKGRLEPDRTLKYKLKYFALLLLGAALAGGFPAAFFIMDREDSWLTIVLFFIAIIAGLIGIGMVLFVGSELLLIAHRGRRRLLRALDRVLQGQDVTPPGSLSLKIPGIRYRAVRADAAPVPAMPQTEFPLPEGVEASSIETVNALSYELCHYEIPRQVQYLDTYAWRQKERHFALTTRALNVPNTKLHPVFRRQHPLFIAKGDPLQVLYCENDTVPELPTVRGIINHRDRQTYLIGGSRYFTEAGLNLCARVVFIFGAIVACFVLGMTVVDNADTPAGFYLDAWTLKRLGSELPPIILLLMLMVSGLALLIEGFAQICRLYSFDQHRTFKTFKYLRNLRRRLWRQAQVTELK
;
A
#
# COMPACT_ATOMS: atom_id res chain seq x y z
N MET A 1 3.48 -8.76 5.45
CA MET A 1 4.86 -8.24 5.49
C MET A 1 5.84 -9.41 5.50
N GLN A 2 6.78 -9.43 4.56
CA GLN A 2 7.91 -10.37 4.56
C GLN A 2 9.15 -9.57 4.98
N THR A 3 9.56 -9.74 6.22
CA THR A 3 10.75 -9.13 6.79
C THR A 3 11.97 -9.97 6.42
N GLN A 4 13.02 -9.32 5.94
CA GLN A 4 14.28 -9.94 5.57
C GLN A 4 15.43 -9.14 6.17
N PHE A 5 16.52 -9.84 6.45
CA PHE A 5 17.70 -9.28 7.07
C PHE A 5 18.89 -9.58 6.17
N PHE A 6 19.75 -8.59 6.00
CA PHE A 6 20.81 -8.60 5.02
C PHE A 6 22.13 -8.22 5.66
N HIS A 7 23.21 -8.85 5.20
CA HIS A 7 24.56 -8.36 5.37
C HIS A 7 25.14 -8.13 3.98
N VAL A 8 25.23 -6.86 3.60
CA VAL A 8 25.44 -6.45 2.22
C VAL A 8 26.48 -5.34 2.13
N THR A 9 27.15 -5.27 0.99
CA THR A 9 28.08 -4.21 0.65
C THR A 9 27.32 -3.12 -0.11
N VAL A 10 27.44 -1.87 0.34
CA VAL A 10 26.85 -0.70 -0.31
C VAL A 10 27.55 -0.47 -1.64
N GLU A 11 26.79 -0.40 -2.72
CA GLU A 11 27.29 -0.06 -4.06
C GLU A 11 27.08 1.43 -4.32
N GLN A 12 25.90 1.93 -3.93
CA GLN A 12 25.54 3.33 -4.13
C GLN A 12 24.51 3.79 -3.11
N CYS A 13 24.64 5.05 -2.70
CA CYS A 13 23.63 5.76 -1.92
C CYS A 13 23.18 7.01 -2.69
N ALA A 14 21.94 7.01 -3.17
CA ALA A 14 21.31 8.18 -3.78
C ALA A 14 20.51 8.91 -2.69
N CYS A 15 21.14 9.93 -2.12
CA CYS A 15 20.55 10.79 -1.10
C CYS A 15 20.43 12.25 -1.57
N GLN A 16 21.33 12.77 -2.39
CA GLN A 16 21.28 14.16 -2.88
C GLN A 16 20.67 14.23 -4.29
N GLN A 17 19.96 15.32 -4.59
CA GLN A 17 19.34 15.57 -5.89
C GLN A 17 18.42 14.41 -6.32
N THR A 18 17.51 14.06 -5.41
CA THR A 18 16.51 13.01 -5.58
C THR A 18 15.13 13.63 -5.66
N ALA A 19 14.24 13.02 -6.43
CA ALA A 19 12.84 13.36 -6.46
C ALA A 19 12.03 12.13 -6.03
N PRO A 20 11.32 12.17 -4.90
CA PRO A 20 11.23 13.26 -3.90
C PRO A 20 12.52 13.54 -3.13
N ASP A 21 12.69 14.77 -2.62
CA ASP A 21 13.90 15.21 -1.90
C ASP A 21 14.16 14.44 -0.59
N ASN A 22 13.08 14.01 0.07
CA ASN A 22 13.14 13.29 1.34
C ASN A 22 13.28 11.77 1.17
N LEU A 23 13.10 11.23 -0.05
CA LEU A 23 13.24 9.79 -0.28
C LEU A 23 14.70 9.46 -0.56
N VAL A 24 15.22 8.41 0.08
CA VAL A 24 16.57 7.92 -0.12
C VAL A 24 16.55 6.52 -0.72
N ARG A 25 17.44 6.27 -1.66
CA ARG A 25 17.66 4.94 -2.26
C ARG A 25 19.07 4.46 -1.98
N ILE A 26 19.19 3.29 -1.36
CA ILE A 26 20.45 2.57 -1.18
C ILE A 26 20.43 1.33 -2.08
N ILE A 27 21.47 1.17 -2.91
CA ILE A 27 21.71 -0.03 -3.70
C ILE A 27 22.88 -0.76 -3.05
N ALA A 28 22.65 -2.03 -2.67
CA ALA A 28 23.65 -2.83 -1.99
C ALA A 28 23.54 -4.30 -2.40
N SER A 29 24.65 -4.86 -2.93
CA SER A 29 24.75 -6.25 -3.38
C SER A 29 23.62 -6.65 -4.34
N GLY A 30 23.33 -5.78 -5.32
CA GLY A 30 22.26 -5.94 -6.30
C GLY A 30 20.82 -5.82 -5.78
N GLN A 31 20.62 -5.41 -4.53
CA GLN A 31 19.29 -5.15 -3.94
C GLN A 31 19.06 -3.65 -3.75
N THR A 32 17.81 -3.21 -3.95
CA THR A 32 17.40 -1.81 -3.80
C THR A 32 16.58 -1.62 -2.52
N PHE A 33 16.98 -0.64 -1.71
CA PHE A 33 16.34 -0.27 -0.45
C PHE A 33 15.86 1.19 -0.50
N PHE A 34 14.62 1.43 -0.09
CA PHE A 34 14.02 2.77 -0.01
C PHE A 34 13.61 3.12 1.43
N PHE A 35 13.75 4.38 1.81
CA PHE A 35 13.19 4.95 3.05
C PHE A 35 13.10 6.47 2.97
N TYR A 36 12.31 7.09 3.86
CA TYR A 36 12.33 8.55 4.03
C TYR A 36 13.32 8.95 5.11
N ARG A 37 14.00 10.10 4.93
CA ARG A 37 14.93 10.61 5.95
C ARG A 37 14.21 10.90 7.26
N ASP A 38 13.00 11.44 7.18
CA ASP A 38 12.16 11.76 8.35
C ASP A 38 11.70 10.53 9.15
N ASP A 39 11.80 9.32 8.60
CA ASP A 39 11.49 8.10 9.36
C ASP A 39 12.53 7.84 10.48
N PHE A 40 13.68 8.52 10.46
CA PHE A 40 14.82 8.31 11.36
C PHE A 40 15.40 9.62 11.90
N SER A 41 15.64 9.69 13.20
CA SER A 41 16.19 10.90 13.85
C SER A 41 17.64 11.22 13.46
N ASP A 42 18.48 10.19 13.21
CA ASP A 42 19.93 10.34 12.93
C ASP A 42 20.28 10.06 11.45
N SER A 43 19.34 10.27 10.52
CA SER A 43 19.54 9.89 9.11
C SER A 43 20.67 10.66 8.42
N GLU A 44 20.77 11.97 8.62
CA GLU A 44 21.73 12.82 7.89
C GLU A 44 23.18 12.50 8.22
N ASN A 45 23.49 12.31 9.51
CA ASN A 45 24.86 12.02 9.97
C ASN A 45 25.40 10.72 9.40
N LEU A 46 24.55 9.69 9.31
CA LEU A 46 24.96 8.41 8.75
C LEU A 46 25.09 8.49 7.23
N LEU A 47 24.13 9.14 6.55
CA LEU A 47 24.12 9.27 5.10
C LEU A 47 25.32 10.05 4.57
N ALA A 48 25.79 11.07 5.30
CA ALA A 48 27.00 11.82 4.96
C ALA A 48 28.28 10.98 5.04
N ARG A 49 28.30 9.92 5.87
CA ARG A 49 29.48 9.07 6.13
C ARG A 49 29.49 7.77 5.33
N LEU A 50 28.33 7.34 4.84
CA LEU A 50 28.15 6.09 4.13
C LEU A 50 28.77 6.19 2.73
N ALA A 51 29.67 5.26 2.41
CA ALA A 51 30.40 5.23 1.14
C ALA A 51 30.20 3.89 0.42
N ALA A 52 30.42 3.89 -0.90
CA ALA A 52 30.49 2.65 -1.67
C ALA A 52 31.61 1.75 -1.12
N GLY A 53 31.34 0.46 -1.01
CA GLY A 53 32.23 -0.53 -0.40
C GLY A 53 31.97 -0.80 1.10
N ASP A 54 31.18 0.04 1.77
CA ASP A 54 30.85 -0.17 3.18
C ASP A 54 30.00 -1.44 3.38
N ARG A 55 30.33 -2.22 4.41
CA ARG A 55 29.53 -3.39 4.80
C ARG A 55 28.53 -3.02 5.87
N VAL A 56 27.25 -3.25 5.58
CA VAL A 56 26.14 -2.87 6.45
C VAL A 56 25.22 -4.06 6.73
N LYS A 57 24.65 -4.06 7.92
CA LYS A 57 23.55 -4.97 8.29
C LYS A 57 22.24 -4.22 8.15
N ILE A 58 21.28 -4.76 7.39
CA ILE A 58 20.01 -4.08 7.09
C ILE A 58 18.84 -4.98 7.51
N GLY A 59 17.85 -4.38 8.16
CA GLY A 59 16.53 -4.95 8.36
C GLY A 59 15.50 -4.22 7.51
N ALA A 60 14.84 -4.97 6.63
CA ALA A 60 13.90 -4.41 5.68
C ALA A 60 12.69 -5.32 5.48
N HIS A 61 11.64 -4.79 4.86
CA HIS A 61 10.58 -5.64 4.30
C HIS A 61 10.48 -5.51 2.80
N ARG A 62 10.11 -6.61 2.17
CA ARG A 62 9.92 -6.65 0.72
C ARG A 62 8.65 -5.93 0.30
N LEU A 63 8.78 -5.06 -0.69
CA LEU A 63 7.70 -4.37 -1.40
C LEU A 63 7.13 -5.25 -2.52
N ARG A 64 6.01 -4.82 -3.13
CA ARG A 64 5.31 -5.62 -4.16
C ARG A 64 6.15 -5.81 -5.43
N ASP A 65 6.86 -4.76 -5.83
CA ASP A 65 7.73 -4.68 -7.00
C ASP A 65 9.00 -5.54 -6.85
N GLY A 66 9.38 -5.90 -5.62
CA GLY A 66 10.53 -6.75 -5.33
C GLY A 66 11.69 -6.01 -4.66
N SER A 67 11.69 -4.68 -4.65
CA SER A 67 12.57 -3.89 -3.80
C SER A 67 12.20 -4.00 -2.32
N TYR A 68 12.94 -3.30 -1.47
CA TYR A 68 12.82 -3.36 -0.04
C TYR A 68 12.58 -1.98 0.57
N TRP A 69 11.74 -1.93 1.60
CA TRP A 69 11.64 -0.76 2.46
C TRP A 69 12.50 -0.96 3.69
N LEU A 70 13.41 -0.03 3.94
CA LEU A 70 14.37 -0.10 5.04
C LEU A 70 13.71 0.31 6.37
N HIS A 71 13.99 -0.47 7.42
CA HIS A 71 13.51 -0.19 8.80
C HIS A 71 14.63 0.06 9.78
N TRP A 72 15.80 -0.51 9.55
CA TRP A 72 17.00 -0.20 10.30
C TRP A 72 18.23 -0.55 9.47
N LEU A 73 19.31 0.18 9.72
CA LEU A 73 20.62 -0.03 9.11
C LEU A 73 21.67 0.10 10.21
N LEU A 74 22.62 -0.83 10.23
CA LEU A 74 23.72 -0.81 11.18
C LEU A 74 25.04 -0.89 10.42
N HIS A 75 25.91 0.10 10.64
CA HIS A 75 27.32 0.04 10.25
C HIS A 75 28.17 -0.13 11.51
N GLY A 76 29.19 -0.97 11.46
CA GLY A 76 30.00 -1.30 12.65
C GLY A 76 30.65 -0.09 13.32
N THR A 77 31.00 0.95 12.56
CA THR A 77 31.74 2.12 13.05
C THR A 77 31.11 3.48 12.71
N LYS A 78 30.17 3.53 11.76
CA LYS A 78 29.69 4.81 11.18
C LYS A 78 28.35 5.26 11.74
N GLY A 79 27.71 4.44 12.56
CA GLY A 79 26.43 4.72 13.20
C GLY A 79 25.33 3.75 12.78
N ARG A 80 24.09 4.13 13.09
CA ARG A 80 22.90 3.28 12.92
C ARG A 80 21.66 4.12 12.59
N LEU A 81 20.76 3.55 11.81
CA LEU A 81 19.38 4.01 11.65
C LEU A 81 18.49 3.09 12.48
N GLU A 82 17.77 3.66 13.44
CA GLU A 82 16.81 2.92 14.26
C GLU A 82 15.42 3.54 14.17
N PRO A 83 14.37 2.70 14.08
CA PRO A 83 13.00 3.20 14.07
C PRO A 83 12.62 3.73 15.45
N ASP A 84 11.69 4.68 15.49
CA ASP A 84 11.20 5.23 16.76
C ASP A 84 10.61 4.13 17.67
N ARG A 85 11.15 4.07 18.89
CA ARG A 85 10.80 3.11 19.95
C ARG A 85 9.74 3.66 20.91
N THR A 86 9.31 4.91 20.79
CA THR A 86 8.40 5.58 21.74
C THR A 86 6.95 5.06 21.73
N LEU A 87 6.53 4.39 20.65
CA LEU A 87 5.20 3.76 20.51
C LEU A 87 5.00 2.59 21.49
N LYS A 88 4.54 2.92 22.70
CA LYS A 88 4.17 1.99 23.77
C LYS A 88 2.65 1.94 23.96
N TYR A 89 2.16 0.77 24.35
CA TYR A 89 0.77 0.59 24.76
C TYR A 89 0.48 1.46 26.00
N LYS A 90 -0.53 2.32 25.91
CA LYS A 90 -1.06 3.09 27.04
C LYS A 90 -2.43 2.52 27.40
N LEU A 91 -2.68 2.28 28.69
CA LEU A 91 -3.97 1.79 29.21
C LEU A 91 -5.15 2.66 28.73
N LYS A 92 -4.92 3.97 28.57
CA LYS A 92 -5.87 4.93 28.00
C LYS A 92 -6.47 4.47 26.66
N TYR A 93 -5.69 3.81 25.79
CA TYR A 93 -6.21 3.30 24.51
C TYR A 93 -7.26 2.20 24.70
N PHE A 94 -7.11 1.33 25.69
CA PHE A 94 -8.11 0.30 25.95
C PHE A 94 -9.43 0.90 26.44
N ALA A 95 -9.36 1.87 27.35
CA ALA A 95 -10.54 2.59 27.83
C ALA A 95 -11.27 3.32 26.68
N LEU A 96 -10.52 3.99 25.79
CA LEU A 96 -11.08 4.63 24.59
C LEU A 96 -11.70 3.63 23.61
N LEU A 97 -11.12 2.45 23.45
CA LEU A 97 -11.67 1.40 22.58
C LEU A 97 -13.00 0.89 23.13
N LEU A 98 -13.08 0.61 24.43
CA LEU A 98 -14.31 0.17 25.10
C LEU A 98 -15.40 1.24 25.01
N LEU A 99 -15.05 2.50 25.27
CA LEU A 99 -15.98 3.62 25.14
C LEU A 99 -16.49 3.76 23.69
N GLY A 100 -15.59 3.71 22.71
CA GLY A 100 -15.96 3.79 21.31
C GLY A 100 -16.84 2.62 20.86
N ALA A 101 -16.56 1.40 21.34
CA ALA A 101 -17.38 0.22 21.06
C ALA A 101 -18.77 0.33 21.70
N ALA A 102 -18.87 0.82 22.94
CA ALA A 102 -20.14 1.06 23.61
C ALA A 102 -20.99 2.11 22.88
N LEU A 103 -20.37 3.22 22.43
CA LEU A 103 -21.06 4.25 21.65
C LEU A 103 -21.49 3.73 20.28
N ALA A 104 -20.63 2.98 19.58
CA ALA A 104 -20.95 2.39 18.28
C ALA A 104 -22.06 1.32 18.37
N GLY A 105 -22.05 0.50 19.43
CA GLY A 105 -23.08 -0.51 19.70
C GLY A 105 -24.37 0.06 20.27
N GLY A 106 -24.30 1.25 20.89
CA GLY A 106 -25.47 1.97 21.39
C GLY A 106 -26.40 2.47 20.29
N PHE A 107 -25.89 2.73 19.08
CA PHE A 107 -26.71 3.20 17.95
C PHE A 107 -27.75 2.15 17.48
N PRO A 108 -27.38 0.90 17.16
CA PRO A 108 -28.36 -0.14 16.84
C PRO A 108 -29.29 -0.42 18.03
N ALA A 109 -28.77 -0.46 19.26
CA ALA A 109 -29.56 -0.74 20.45
C ALA A 109 -30.63 0.34 20.73
N ALA A 110 -30.30 1.62 20.51
CA ALA A 110 -31.25 2.73 20.64
C ALA A 110 -32.40 2.62 19.62
N PHE A 111 -32.12 2.20 18.38
CA PHE A 111 -33.18 1.96 17.39
C PHE A 111 -34.21 0.93 17.88
N PHE A 112 -33.76 -0.18 18.48
CA PHE A 112 -34.67 -1.22 18.99
C PHE A 112 -35.46 -0.81 20.24
N ILE A 113 -34.86 -0.02 21.13
CA ILE A 113 -35.53 0.43 22.36
C ILE A 113 -36.60 1.49 22.04
N MET A 114 -36.38 2.27 20.98
CA MET A 114 -37.20 3.45 20.66
C MET A 114 -38.36 3.17 19.70
N ASP A 115 -38.42 1.99 19.08
CA ASP A 115 -39.51 1.54 18.20
C ASP A 115 -40.87 1.33 18.94
N ARG A 116 -40.88 1.51 20.27
CA ARG A 116 -42.09 1.37 21.10
C ARG A 116 -42.82 2.69 21.43
N GLU A 117 -42.23 3.85 21.15
CA GLU A 117 -42.80 5.15 21.54
C GLU A 117 -42.67 6.25 20.46
N ASP A 118 -43.81 6.67 19.91
CA ASP A 118 -43.93 7.79 18.96
C ASP A 118 -43.97 9.14 19.70
N SER A 119 -42.81 9.67 20.10
CA SER A 119 -42.72 11.02 20.67
C SER A 119 -41.66 11.86 19.94
N TRP A 120 -41.84 13.18 19.86
CA TRP A 120 -40.82 14.06 19.27
C TRP A 120 -39.45 13.94 19.97
N LEU A 121 -39.47 13.55 21.26
CA LEU A 121 -38.29 13.32 22.08
C LEU A 121 -37.54 12.05 21.65
N THR A 122 -38.24 11.00 21.19
CA THR A 122 -37.60 9.80 20.62
C THR A 122 -36.87 10.11 19.32
N ILE A 123 -37.41 11.00 18.47
CA ILE A 123 -36.72 11.45 17.26
C ILE A 123 -35.41 12.19 17.60
N VAL A 124 -35.44 13.11 18.58
CA VAL A 124 -34.24 13.87 18.99
C VAL A 124 -33.18 12.94 19.58
N LEU A 125 -33.57 12.02 20.46
CA LEU A 125 -32.67 11.04 21.05
C LEU A 125 -32.08 10.08 20.00
N PHE A 126 -32.82 9.75 18.94
CA PHE A 126 -32.34 8.93 17.83
C PHE A 126 -31.22 9.63 17.05
N PHE A 127 -31.35 10.93 16.76
CA PHE A 127 -30.27 11.69 16.13
C PHE A 127 -29.03 11.79 17.04
N ILE A 128 -29.20 11.97 18.35
CA ILE A 128 -28.09 11.95 19.31
C ILE A 128 -27.40 10.58 19.31
N ALA A 129 -28.17 9.49 19.26
CA ALA A 129 -27.63 8.13 19.18
C ALA A 129 -26.85 7.88 17.87
N ILE A 130 -27.32 8.40 16.72
CA ILE A 130 -26.58 8.35 15.44
C ILE A 130 -25.23 9.06 15.59
N ILE A 131 -25.23 10.29 16.10
CA ILE A 131 -24.01 11.10 16.24
C ILE A 131 -23.03 10.41 17.21
N ALA A 132 -23.52 9.94 18.35
CA ALA A 132 -22.75 9.16 19.32
C ALA A 132 -22.16 7.89 18.68
N GLY A 133 -22.95 7.16 17.89
CA GLY A 133 -22.51 5.99 17.14
C GLY A 133 -21.40 6.30 16.14
N LEU A 134 -21.53 7.37 15.36
CA LEU A 134 -20.52 7.81 14.40
C LEU A 134 -19.21 8.22 15.10
N ILE A 135 -19.30 8.93 16.24
CA ILE A 135 -18.14 9.28 17.07
C ILE A 135 -17.48 8.01 17.62
N GLY A 136 -18.29 7.06 18.11
CA GLY A 136 -17.82 5.77 18.61
C GLY A 136 -17.06 4.97 17.55
N ILE A 137 -17.60 4.89 16.33
CA ILE A 137 -16.94 4.27 15.17
C ILE A 137 -15.61 4.97 14.88
N GLY A 138 -15.60 6.31 14.85
CA GLY A 138 -14.39 7.09 14.64
C GLY A 138 -13.30 6.79 15.67
N MET A 139 -13.67 6.71 16.96
CA MET A 139 -12.76 6.35 18.04
C MET A 139 -12.22 4.93 17.91
N VAL A 140 -13.09 3.95 17.61
CA VAL A 140 -12.69 2.55 17.40
C VAL A 140 -11.71 2.42 16.24
N LEU A 141 -11.95 3.14 15.13
CA LEU A 141 -11.05 3.12 13.98
C LEU A 141 -9.69 3.76 14.32
N PHE A 142 -9.68 4.92 14.99
CA PHE A 142 -8.46 5.60 15.38
C PHE A 142 -7.61 4.76 16.34
N VAL A 143 -8.20 4.34 17.47
CA VAL A 143 -7.51 3.53 18.48
C VAL A 143 -7.15 2.15 17.94
N GLY A 144 -8.04 1.54 17.17
CA GLY A 144 -7.80 0.27 16.49
C GLY A 144 -6.58 0.35 15.59
N SER A 145 -6.40 1.44 14.84
CA SER A 145 -5.23 1.64 13.97
C SER A 145 -3.91 1.69 14.76
N GLU A 146 -3.88 2.40 15.90
CA GLU A 146 -2.71 2.48 16.80
C GLU A 146 -2.42 1.14 17.48
N LEU A 147 -3.45 0.42 17.94
CA LEU A 147 -3.29 -0.90 18.52
C LEU A 147 -2.78 -1.90 17.48
N LEU A 148 -3.28 -1.85 16.24
CA LEU A 148 -2.79 -2.66 15.13
C LEU A 148 -1.32 -2.37 14.83
N LEU A 149 -0.88 -1.11 14.93
CA LEU A 149 0.53 -0.71 14.81
C LEU A 149 1.40 -1.32 15.91
N ILE A 150 0.98 -1.20 17.17
CA ILE A 150 1.71 -1.73 18.34
C ILE A 150 1.74 -3.27 18.34
N ALA A 151 0.64 -3.90 17.94
CA ALA A 151 0.50 -5.35 17.83
C ALA A 151 1.11 -5.92 16.54
N HIS A 152 1.56 -5.07 15.61
CA HIS A 152 2.00 -5.53 14.30
C HIS A 152 3.19 -6.50 14.41
N ARG A 153 2.93 -7.77 14.08
CA ARG A 153 3.91 -8.86 14.21
C ARG A 153 5.21 -8.59 13.44
N GLY A 154 5.13 -7.90 12.30
CA GLY A 154 6.30 -7.56 11.49
C GLY A 154 7.21 -6.51 12.15
N ARG A 155 6.63 -5.50 12.81
CA ARG A 155 7.38 -4.46 13.52
C ARG A 155 8.11 -5.07 14.71
N ARG A 156 7.40 -5.87 15.52
CA ARG A 156 7.98 -6.60 16.65
C ARG A 156 9.13 -7.52 16.24
N ARG A 157 9.04 -8.17 15.07
CA ARG A 157 10.13 -8.99 14.53
C ARG A 157 11.34 -8.15 14.13
N LEU A 158 11.13 -7.02 13.44
CA LEU A 158 12.21 -6.12 13.04
C LEU A 158 12.95 -5.53 14.25
N LEU A 159 12.22 -5.13 15.29
CA LEU A 159 12.81 -4.61 16.53
C LEU A 159 13.59 -5.69 17.29
N ARG A 160 12.99 -6.89 17.49
CA ARG A 160 13.70 -8.02 18.13
C ARG A 160 14.94 -8.45 17.35
N ALA A 161 14.89 -8.37 16.02
CA ALA A 161 16.04 -8.64 15.17
C ALA A 161 17.16 -7.63 15.38
N LEU A 162 16.81 -6.33 15.41
CA LEU A 162 17.76 -5.28 15.69
C LEU A 162 18.42 -5.48 17.07
N ASP A 163 17.63 -5.73 18.12
CA ASP A 163 18.16 -5.95 19.46
C ASP A 163 19.14 -7.14 19.52
N ARG A 164 18.86 -8.23 18.78
CA ARG A 164 19.77 -9.39 18.69
C ARG A 164 21.05 -9.12 17.91
N VAL A 165 20.95 -8.35 16.83
CA VAL A 165 22.11 -7.95 16.03
C VAL A 165 23.01 -7.02 16.84
N LEU A 166 22.43 -6.12 17.64
CA LEU A 166 23.19 -5.27 18.56
C LEU A 166 23.88 -6.09 19.67
N GLN A 167 23.31 -7.22 20.08
CA GLN A 167 23.93 -8.17 21.01
C GLN A 167 24.97 -9.10 20.34
N GLY A 168 25.24 -8.94 19.04
CA GLY A 168 26.18 -9.78 18.29
C GLY A 168 25.70 -11.22 18.06
N GLN A 169 24.41 -11.50 18.23
CA GLN A 169 23.83 -12.84 18.09
C GLN A 169 23.44 -13.16 16.64
N ASP A 170 24.14 -12.61 15.66
CA ASP A 170 23.82 -12.76 14.25
C ASP A 170 24.81 -13.68 13.54
N VAL A 171 24.28 -14.55 12.67
CA VAL A 171 25.08 -15.49 11.89
C VAL A 171 24.88 -15.18 10.42
N THR A 172 25.96 -14.80 9.75
CA THR A 172 26.01 -14.74 8.29
C THR A 172 26.55 -16.07 7.75
N PRO A 173 25.72 -16.88 7.08
CA PRO A 173 26.21 -18.05 6.38
C PRO A 173 27.21 -17.65 5.29
N PRO A 174 28.32 -18.40 5.12
CA PRO A 174 29.30 -18.11 4.08
C PRO A 174 28.64 -18.15 2.69
N GLY A 175 28.90 -17.13 1.88
CA GLY A 175 28.36 -17.01 0.52
C GLY A 175 26.90 -16.57 0.41
N SER A 176 26.22 -16.24 1.51
CA SER A 176 24.84 -15.74 1.47
C SER A 176 24.73 -14.27 1.90
N LEU A 177 23.98 -13.49 1.14
CA LEU A 177 23.62 -12.09 1.50
C LEU A 177 22.59 -12.01 2.64
N SER A 178 21.98 -13.15 3.00
CA SER A 178 20.94 -13.22 4.02
C SER A 178 21.53 -13.35 5.43
N LEU A 179 21.12 -12.45 6.32
CA LEU A 179 21.46 -12.52 7.74
C LEU A 179 20.51 -13.47 8.47
N LYS A 180 21.06 -14.54 9.07
CA LYS A 180 20.30 -15.46 9.92
C LYS A 180 20.42 -15.02 11.38
N ILE A 181 19.28 -14.78 12.00
CA ILE A 181 19.16 -14.36 13.40
C ILE A 181 18.46 -15.51 14.13
N PRO A 182 19.18 -16.23 15.02
CA PRO A 182 18.64 -17.33 15.81
C PRO A 182 17.35 -16.91 16.52
N GLY A 183 16.36 -17.80 16.56
CA GLY A 183 15.09 -17.59 17.26
C GLY A 183 14.11 -16.62 16.58
N ILE A 184 14.34 -16.21 15.33
CA ILE A 184 13.36 -15.46 14.53
C ILE A 184 12.74 -16.40 13.48
N ARG A 185 11.40 -16.51 13.49
CA ARG A 185 10.68 -17.28 12.48
C ARG A 185 10.56 -16.47 11.19
N TYR A 186 11.31 -16.90 10.18
CA TYR A 186 11.22 -16.40 8.82
C TYR A 186 9.92 -16.90 8.18
N ARG A 187 9.23 -16.00 7.48
CA ARG A 187 8.09 -16.42 6.66
C ARG A 187 8.64 -16.90 5.33
N ALA A 188 8.13 -18.02 4.82
CA ALA A 188 8.45 -18.46 3.47
C ALA A 188 8.25 -17.31 2.47
N VAL A 189 9.19 -17.20 1.53
CA VAL A 189 9.09 -16.28 0.39
C VAL A 189 7.77 -16.58 -0.33
N ARG A 190 7.01 -15.55 -0.71
CA ARG A 190 5.66 -15.74 -1.28
C ARG A 190 5.81 -16.41 -2.64
N ALA A 191 4.83 -17.17 -3.11
CA ALA A 191 4.85 -17.73 -4.46
C ALA A 191 4.98 -16.63 -5.54
N ASP A 192 4.38 -15.45 -5.31
CA ASP A 192 4.54 -14.23 -6.13
C ASP A 192 6.00 -13.74 -6.27
N ALA A 193 6.90 -14.29 -5.47
CA ALA A 193 8.31 -13.92 -5.37
C ALA A 193 9.26 -15.00 -5.90
N ALA A 194 8.76 -16.14 -6.39
CA ALA A 194 9.54 -17.02 -7.24
C ALA A 194 9.81 -16.29 -8.57
N PRO A 195 11.01 -16.40 -9.16
CA PRO A 195 11.25 -15.92 -10.51
C PRO A 195 10.15 -16.46 -11.41
N VAL A 196 9.45 -15.57 -12.12
CA VAL A 196 8.44 -16.02 -13.07
C VAL A 196 9.16 -16.91 -14.09
N PRO A 197 8.65 -18.13 -14.36
CA PRO A 197 9.26 -19.01 -15.35
C PRO A 197 9.40 -18.27 -16.68
N ALA A 198 10.50 -18.54 -17.40
CA ALA A 198 10.75 -17.91 -18.68
C ALA A 198 9.59 -18.20 -19.64
N MET A 199 8.79 -17.18 -19.96
CA MET A 199 7.76 -17.30 -20.98
C MET A 199 8.40 -17.21 -22.37
N PRO A 200 7.75 -17.76 -23.41
CA PRO A 200 8.14 -17.57 -24.80
C PRO A 200 8.34 -16.08 -25.12
N GLN A 201 9.31 -15.80 -25.99
CA GLN A 201 9.72 -14.46 -26.41
C GLN A 201 8.68 -13.82 -27.36
N THR A 202 7.46 -13.59 -26.88
CA THR A 202 6.49 -12.80 -27.64
C THR A 202 6.79 -11.33 -27.39
N GLU A 203 7.40 -10.65 -28.37
CA GLU A 203 7.57 -9.21 -28.32
C GLU A 203 6.19 -8.56 -28.41
N PHE A 204 5.78 -7.91 -27.32
CA PHE A 204 4.61 -7.05 -27.38
C PHE A 204 5.02 -5.78 -28.09
N PRO A 205 4.37 -5.41 -29.21
CA PRO A 205 4.68 -4.16 -29.87
C PRO A 205 4.38 -2.99 -28.94
N LEU A 206 5.13 -1.90 -29.13
CA LEU A 206 4.79 -0.63 -28.50
C LEU A 206 3.35 -0.24 -28.90
N PRO A 207 2.54 0.29 -27.97
CA PRO A 207 1.20 0.76 -28.31
C PRO A 207 1.27 1.87 -29.35
N GLU A 208 0.29 1.94 -30.25
CA GLU A 208 0.18 3.02 -31.23
C GLU A 208 0.20 4.41 -30.56
N GLY A 209 1.01 5.31 -31.12
CA GLY A 209 1.22 6.67 -30.61
C GLY A 209 2.03 6.75 -29.32
N VAL A 210 2.65 5.65 -28.85
CA VAL A 210 3.60 5.65 -27.74
C VAL A 210 5.01 5.40 -28.28
N GLU A 211 5.89 6.34 -28.03
CA GLU A 211 7.31 6.23 -28.35
C GLU A 211 8.12 5.90 -27.11
N ALA A 212 9.29 5.28 -27.32
CA ALA A 212 10.24 4.99 -26.26
C ALA A 212 11.51 5.82 -26.48
N SER A 213 11.94 6.55 -25.46
CA SER A 213 13.25 7.19 -25.47
C SER A 213 14.37 6.15 -25.49
N SER A 214 15.56 6.56 -25.90
CA SER A 214 16.76 5.77 -25.63
C SER A 214 17.10 5.76 -24.13
N ILE A 215 17.94 4.83 -23.68
CA ILE A 215 18.36 4.73 -22.28
C ILE A 215 19.35 5.87 -22.03
N GLU A 216 18.93 6.89 -21.29
CA GLU A 216 19.70 8.12 -21.12
C GLU A 216 19.80 8.53 -19.65
N THR A 217 20.91 9.21 -19.30
CA THR A 217 21.10 9.71 -17.94
C THR A 217 20.32 10.99 -17.70
N VAL A 218 19.76 11.10 -16.50
CA VAL A 218 19.09 12.33 -16.05
C VAL A 218 20.13 13.41 -15.76
N ASN A 219 20.12 14.48 -16.58
CA ASN A 219 21.09 15.57 -16.51
C ASN A 219 20.67 16.67 -15.52
N ALA A 220 19.38 17.01 -15.53
CA ALA A 220 18.79 17.98 -14.62
C ALA A 220 17.51 17.38 -14.05
N LEU A 221 17.25 17.65 -12.77
CA LEU A 221 16.09 17.18 -12.03
C LEU A 221 15.59 18.32 -11.16
N SER A 222 14.29 18.58 -11.24
CA SER A 222 13.54 19.48 -10.39
C SER A 222 12.34 18.72 -9.83
N TYR A 223 12.05 18.96 -8.56
CA TYR A 223 10.94 18.36 -7.84
C TYR A 223 10.24 19.45 -7.03
N GLU A 224 8.91 19.45 -7.08
CA GLU A 224 8.09 20.36 -6.29
C GLU A 224 6.87 19.60 -5.75
N LEU A 225 6.61 19.77 -4.46
CA LEU A 225 5.40 19.28 -3.82
C LEU A 225 4.37 20.41 -3.78
N CYS A 226 3.41 20.38 -4.70
CA CYS A 226 2.35 21.37 -4.77
C CYS A 226 1.17 20.94 -3.88
N HIS A 227 0.66 21.87 -3.07
CA HIS A 227 -0.60 21.70 -2.35
C HIS A 227 -1.68 22.55 -3.02
N TYR A 228 -2.79 21.90 -3.39
CA TYR A 228 -3.95 22.56 -3.98
C TYR A 228 -5.11 22.48 -3.01
N GLU A 229 -5.57 23.64 -2.55
CA GLU A 229 -6.79 23.78 -1.78
C GLU A 229 -7.97 23.99 -2.73
N ILE A 230 -8.71 22.91 -2.98
CA ILE A 230 -10.02 23.00 -3.62
C ILE A 230 -11.03 23.25 -2.49
N PRO A 231 -12.13 24.01 -2.68
CA PRO A 231 -13.06 24.44 -1.61
C PRO A 231 -13.64 23.33 -0.69
N ARG A 232 -13.41 22.05 -1.00
CA ARG A 232 -13.83 20.88 -0.19
C ARG A 232 -12.76 19.79 -0.06
N GLN A 233 -11.55 20.00 -0.60
CA GLN A 233 -10.52 18.96 -0.61
C GLN A 233 -9.11 19.56 -0.76
N VAL A 234 -8.21 19.18 0.14
CA VAL A 234 -6.78 19.40 -0.04
C VAL A 234 -6.21 18.26 -0.88
N GLN A 235 -5.57 18.59 -2.00
CA GLN A 235 -4.86 17.63 -2.84
C GLN A 235 -3.36 17.97 -2.86
N TYR A 236 -2.54 16.94 -2.70
CA TYR A 236 -1.09 17.07 -2.80
C TYR A 236 -0.63 16.41 -4.09
N LEU A 237 0.15 17.14 -4.89
CA LEU A 237 0.66 16.71 -6.19
C LEU A 237 2.18 16.77 -6.17
N ASP A 238 2.80 15.66 -6.57
CA ASP A 238 4.24 15.59 -6.79
C ASP A 238 4.50 15.98 -8.26
N THR A 239 5.18 17.10 -8.46
CA THR A 239 5.61 17.59 -9.79
C THR A 239 7.08 17.26 -9.99
N TYR A 240 7.37 16.52 -11.05
CA TYR A 240 8.70 16.10 -11.47
C TYR A 240 9.00 16.77 -12.81
N ALA A 241 10.15 17.42 -12.93
CA ALA A 241 10.67 17.89 -14.20
C ALA A 241 12.11 17.44 -14.35
N TRP A 242 12.46 16.86 -15.49
CA TRP A 242 13.82 16.41 -15.73
C TRP A 242 14.22 16.54 -17.20
N ARG A 243 15.52 16.56 -17.44
CA ARG A 243 16.11 16.66 -18.78
C ARG A 243 16.95 15.44 -19.11
N GLN A 244 16.72 14.88 -20.29
CA GLN A 244 17.52 13.81 -20.90
C GLN A 244 18.05 14.32 -22.24
N LYS A 245 19.38 14.43 -22.35
CA LYS A 245 20.06 15.12 -23.47
C LYS A 245 19.44 16.49 -23.76
N GLU A 246 18.68 16.62 -24.85
CA GLU A 246 18.04 17.87 -25.31
C GLU A 246 16.53 17.89 -25.05
N ARG A 247 15.92 16.78 -24.64
CA ARG A 247 14.48 16.70 -24.38
C ARG A 247 14.15 16.94 -22.92
N HIS A 248 13.05 17.67 -22.73
CA HIS A 248 12.50 18.01 -21.43
C HIS A 248 11.26 17.15 -21.17
N PHE A 249 11.18 16.60 -19.97
CA PHE A 249 10.01 15.85 -19.51
C PHE A 249 9.48 16.50 -18.24
N ALA A 250 8.17 16.61 -18.17
CA ALA A 250 7.47 17.03 -16.97
C ALA A 250 6.35 16.04 -16.68
N LEU A 251 6.12 15.79 -15.40
CA LEU A 251 5.12 14.86 -14.92
C LEU A 251 4.56 15.38 -13.61
N THR A 252 3.24 15.38 -13.52
CA THR A 252 2.54 15.61 -12.25
C THR A 252 1.82 14.32 -11.89
N THR A 253 2.08 13.82 -10.69
CA THR A 253 1.38 12.66 -10.14
C THR A 253 0.72 13.04 -8.83
N ARG A 254 -0.36 12.37 -8.48
CA ARG A 254 -0.93 12.48 -7.14
C ARG A 254 0.12 12.03 -6.14
N ALA A 255 0.42 12.91 -5.19
CA ALA A 255 1.38 12.57 -4.15
C ALA A 255 0.86 11.38 -3.36
N LEU A 256 1.49 10.22 -3.55
CA LEU A 256 1.37 9.09 -2.64
C LEU A 256 1.83 9.51 -1.23
N ASN A 257 2.59 10.61 -1.14
CA ASN A 257 3.38 11.00 0.00
C ASN A 257 2.58 11.65 1.12
N VAL A 258 1.50 12.40 0.88
CA VAL A 258 0.97 13.25 1.97
C VAL A 258 -0.06 12.59 2.89
N PRO A 259 -0.82 11.56 2.45
CA PRO A 259 -1.46 10.63 3.38
C PRO A 259 -0.49 9.54 3.90
N ASN A 260 0.57 9.16 3.16
CA ASN A 260 1.46 8.04 3.53
C ASN A 260 2.75 8.41 4.27
N THR A 261 3.15 9.68 4.38
CA THR A 261 4.21 10.09 5.32
C THR A 261 3.72 9.92 6.76
N LYS A 262 2.42 10.14 7.01
CA LYS A 262 1.74 9.75 8.26
C LYS A 262 1.54 8.24 8.40
N LEU A 263 1.59 7.48 7.30
CA LEU A 263 1.48 6.03 7.37
C LEU A 263 2.80 5.44 7.84
N HIS A 264 2.76 4.78 9.00
CA HIS A 264 3.94 4.14 9.58
C HIS A 264 4.65 3.23 8.54
N PRO A 265 6.00 3.26 8.46
CA PRO A 265 6.79 2.57 7.41
C PRO A 265 6.42 1.11 7.17
N VAL A 266 5.99 0.42 8.24
CA VAL A 266 5.60 -0.99 8.29
C VAL A 266 4.41 -1.33 7.37
N PHE A 267 3.55 -0.37 7.09
CA PHE A 267 2.38 -0.55 6.23
C PHE A 267 2.66 -0.23 4.76
N ARG A 268 3.80 0.38 4.43
CA ARG A 268 4.15 0.70 3.04
C ARG A 268 4.31 -0.58 2.23
N ARG A 269 3.56 -0.69 1.13
CA ARG A 269 3.60 -1.85 0.21
C ARG A 269 4.16 -1.52 -1.16
N GLN A 270 4.26 -0.23 -1.46
CA GLN A 270 4.80 0.36 -2.68
C GLN A 270 5.64 1.58 -2.24
N HIS A 271 6.68 1.90 -3.01
CA HIS A 271 7.42 3.15 -2.89
C HIS A 271 6.82 4.19 -3.86
N PRO A 272 6.96 5.50 -3.58
CA PRO A 272 6.61 6.53 -4.57
C PRO A 272 7.53 6.43 -5.80
N LEU A 273 7.22 7.22 -6.84
CA LEU A 273 8.16 7.44 -7.94
C LEU A 273 9.48 7.94 -7.35
N PHE A 274 10.60 7.34 -7.75
CA PHE A 274 11.92 7.80 -7.36
C PHE A 274 12.78 8.02 -8.59
N ILE A 275 13.32 9.22 -8.71
CA ILE A 275 14.28 9.60 -9.74
C ILE A 275 15.45 10.28 -9.05
N ALA A 276 16.68 9.85 -9.34
CA ALA A 276 17.88 10.56 -8.94
C ALA A 276 18.60 11.11 -10.17
N LYS A 277 19.32 12.23 -10.01
CA LYS A 277 20.22 12.72 -11.05
C LYS A 277 21.27 11.66 -11.39
N GLY A 278 21.55 11.47 -12.68
CA GLY A 278 22.48 10.45 -13.18
C GLY A 278 21.87 9.05 -13.31
N ASP A 279 20.59 8.86 -12.99
CA ASP A 279 19.91 7.59 -13.25
C ASP A 279 19.74 7.36 -14.76
N PRO A 280 20.04 6.15 -15.27
CA PRO A 280 19.72 5.73 -16.62
C PRO A 280 18.23 5.41 -16.72
N LEU A 281 17.49 6.34 -17.29
CA LEU A 281 16.05 6.25 -17.45
C LEU A 281 15.70 6.00 -18.92
N GLN A 282 14.66 5.20 -19.11
CA GLN A 282 13.96 5.06 -20.38
C GLN A 282 12.50 5.48 -20.17
N VAL A 283 12.05 6.43 -20.97
CA VAL A 283 10.75 7.08 -20.82
C VAL A 283 9.86 6.67 -21.99
N LEU A 284 8.67 6.17 -21.68
CA LEU A 284 7.61 5.98 -22.66
C LEU A 284 6.74 7.23 -22.68
N TYR A 285 6.60 7.86 -23.83
CA TYR A 285 5.87 9.11 -23.96
C TYR A 285 4.98 9.12 -25.20
N CYS A 286 4.00 10.01 -25.20
CA CYS A 286 3.21 10.38 -26.37
C CYS A 286 3.54 11.84 -26.70
N GLU A 287 3.58 12.18 -27.98
CA GLU A 287 3.57 13.58 -28.37
C GLU A 287 2.31 14.25 -27.82
N ASN A 288 2.47 15.51 -27.40
CA ASN A 288 1.40 16.29 -26.80
C ASN A 288 0.96 17.36 -27.79
N ASP A 289 -0.28 17.24 -28.27
CA ASP A 289 -0.86 18.17 -29.25
C ASP A 289 -0.94 19.61 -28.72
N THR A 290 -0.98 19.79 -27.39
CA THR A 290 -1.12 21.12 -26.76
C THR A 290 0.21 21.83 -26.53
N VAL A 291 1.26 21.07 -26.20
CA VAL A 291 2.61 21.60 -25.94
C VAL A 291 3.63 20.61 -26.53
N PRO A 292 4.04 20.79 -27.79
CA PRO A 292 4.94 19.85 -28.48
C PRO A 292 6.29 19.67 -27.77
N GLU A 293 6.75 20.72 -27.07
CA GLU A 293 8.01 20.72 -26.30
C GLU A 293 7.96 19.82 -25.07
N LEU A 294 6.76 19.48 -24.58
CA LEU A 294 6.52 18.69 -23.36
C LEU A 294 5.66 17.46 -23.67
N PRO A 295 6.29 16.35 -24.07
CA PRO A 295 5.56 15.12 -24.36
C PRO A 295 4.91 14.55 -23.10
N THR A 296 3.76 13.92 -23.29
CA THR A 296 3.01 13.31 -22.18
C THR A 296 3.65 11.99 -21.79
N VAL A 297 4.19 11.91 -20.57
CA VAL A 297 4.83 10.69 -20.05
C VAL A 297 3.78 9.63 -19.68
N ARG A 298 3.95 8.41 -20.18
CA ARG A 298 3.06 7.26 -19.94
C ARG A 298 3.72 6.14 -19.14
N GLY A 299 5.04 6.07 -19.18
CA GLY A 299 5.78 5.08 -18.39
C GLY A 299 7.24 5.48 -18.19
N ILE A 300 7.82 5.02 -17.10
CA ILE A 300 9.23 5.26 -16.77
C ILE A 300 9.85 3.94 -16.37
N ILE A 301 11.00 3.62 -16.95
CA ILE A 301 11.81 2.46 -16.61
C ILE A 301 13.15 2.99 -16.10
N ASN A 302 13.46 2.67 -14.85
CA ASN A 302 14.75 2.98 -14.26
C ASN A 302 15.63 1.73 -14.29
N HIS A 303 16.68 1.79 -15.10
CA HIS A 303 17.57 0.64 -15.33
C HIS A 303 18.53 0.42 -14.17
N ARG A 304 18.72 1.42 -13.31
CA ARG A 304 19.63 1.32 -12.15
C ARG A 304 19.02 0.55 -11.00
N ASP A 305 17.77 0.84 -10.65
CA ASP A 305 17.06 0.16 -9.56
C ASP A 305 16.08 -0.92 -10.03
N ARG A 306 15.98 -1.10 -11.35
CA ARG A 306 15.11 -2.09 -12.02
C ARG A 306 13.62 -1.85 -11.75
N GLN A 307 13.25 -0.60 -11.51
CA GLN A 307 11.87 -0.22 -11.29
C GLN A 307 11.18 0.25 -12.55
N THR A 308 9.88 -0.02 -12.60
CA THR A 308 9.03 0.33 -13.73
C THR A 308 7.75 0.95 -13.21
N TYR A 309 7.45 2.13 -13.73
CA TYR A 309 6.33 2.95 -13.33
C TYR A 309 5.40 3.13 -14.53
N LEU A 310 4.11 2.90 -14.33
CA LEU A 310 3.06 3.28 -15.26
C LEU A 310 2.46 4.59 -14.76
N ILE A 311 2.33 5.58 -15.63
CA ILE A 311 1.63 6.82 -15.34
C ILE A 311 0.25 6.73 -15.97
N GLY A 312 -0.75 6.46 -15.14
CA GLY A 312 -2.14 6.46 -15.55
C GLY A 312 -2.73 7.87 -15.49
N GLY A 313 -3.56 8.22 -16.47
CA GLY A 313 -4.36 9.43 -16.37
C GLY A 313 -5.35 9.37 -15.19
N SER A 314 -5.88 10.52 -14.77
CA SER A 314 -6.81 10.65 -13.64
C SER A 314 -8.02 9.69 -13.70
N ARG A 315 -8.47 9.38 -14.92
CA ARG A 315 -9.61 8.49 -15.19
C ARG A 315 -9.25 7.01 -15.30
N TYR A 316 -7.98 6.64 -15.30
CA TYR A 316 -7.55 5.25 -15.47
C TYR A 316 -7.92 4.39 -14.26
N PHE A 317 -8.55 3.24 -14.49
CA PHE A 317 -8.81 2.24 -13.46
C PHE A 317 -7.59 1.32 -13.31
N THR A 318 -6.89 1.44 -12.19
CA THR A 318 -5.72 0.62 -11.87
C THR A 318 -6.14 -0.81 -11.52
N GLU A 319 -5.32 -1.82 -11.86
CA GLU A 319 -5.64 -3.22 -11.51
C GLU A 319 -5.70 -3.41 -9.99
N ALA A 320 -4.79 -2.75 -9.27
CA ALA A 320 -4.79 -2.75 -7.81
C ALA A 320 -6.05 -2.11 -7.21
N GLY A 321 -6.57 -1.05 -7.85
CA GLY A 321 -7.78 -0.35 -7.42
C GLY A 321 -9.03 -1.21 -7.60
N LEU A 322 -9.18 -1.87 -8.75
CA LEU A 322 -10.30 -2.78 -9.02
C LEU A 322 -10.33 -3.96 -8.03
N ASN A 323 -9.18 -4.58 -7.78
CA ASN A 323 -9.07 -5.66 -6.79
C ASN A 323 -9.42 -5.17 -5.37
N LEU A 324 -9.04 -3.94 -5.02
CA LEU A 324 -9.43 -3.35 -3.73
C LEU A 324 -10.95 -3.14 -3.66
N CYS A 325 -11.58 -2.56 -4.68
CA CYS A 325 -13.03 -2.37 -4.74
C CYS A 325 -13.77 -3.70 -4.58
N ALA A 326 -13.35 -4.73 -5.32
CA ALA A 326 -13.93 -6.06 -5.22
C ALA A 326 -13.83 -6.61 -3.78
N ARG A 327 -12.66 -6.51 -3.14
CA ARG A 327 -12.48 -6.94 -1.74
C ARG A 327 -13.38 -6.18 -0.77
N VAL A 328 -13.54 -4.87 -0.95
CA VAL A 328 -14.41 -4.06 -0.11
C VAL A 328 -15.85 -4.51 -0.24
N VAL A 329 -16.32 -4.78 -1.46
CA VAL A 329 -17.67 -5.31 -1.72
C VAL A 329 -17.87 -6.66 -1.03
N PHE A 330 -16.90 -7.59 -1.14
CA PHE A 330 -16.99 -8.88 -0.45
C PHE A 330 -16.92 -8.76 1.08
N ILE A 331 -16.09 -7.88 1.63
CA ILE A 331 -16.00 -7.63 3.08
C ILE A 331 -17.31 -7.05 3.59
N PHE A 332 -17.88 -6.07 2.88
CA PHE A 332 -19.17 -5.49 3.22
C PHE A 332 -20.28 -6.55 3.18
N GLY A 333 -20.30 -7.38 2.13
CA GLY A 333 -21.20 -8.53 2.04
C GLY A 333 -21.08 -9.47 3.24
N ALA A 334 -19.85 -9.79 3.67
CA ALA A 334 -19.62 -10.61 4.85
C ALA A 334 -20.09 -9.96 6.17
N ILE A 335 -19.92 -8.64 6.31
CA ILE A 335 -20.42 -7.88 7.47
C ILE A 335 -21.95 -7.93 7.51
N VAL A 336 -22.61 -7.69 6.37
CA VAL A 336 -24.08 -7.79 6.27
C VAL A 336 -24.56 -9.21 6.59
N ALA A 337 -23.85 -10.25 6.11
CA ALA A 337 -24.17 -11.64 6.45
C ALA A 337 -24.09 -11.88 7.98
N CYS A 338 -23.03 -11.37 8.63
CA CYS A 338 -22.87 -11.48 10.08
C CYS A 338 -23.96 -10.72 10.83
N PHE A 339 -24.37 -9.55 10.32
CA PHE A 339 -25.46 -8.76 10.90
C PHE A 339 -26.79 -9.50 10.81
N VAL A 340 -27.13 -10.06 9.64
CA VAL A 340 -28.34 -10.88 9.45
C VAL A 340 -28.33 -12.10 10.37
N LEU A 341 -27.19 -12.80 10.47
CA LEU A 341 -27.05 -13.91 11.42
C LEU A 341 -27.25 -13.46 12.87
N GLY A 342 -26.66 -12.32 13.25
CA GLY A 342 -26.86 -11.73 14.57
C GLY A 342 -28.33 -11.43 14.86
N MET A 343 -29.05 -10.85 13.89
CA MET A 343 -30.49 -10.61 13.99
C MET A 343 -31.28 -11.89 14.21
N THR A 344 -30.98 -12.97 13.47
CA THR A 344 -31.66 -14.25 13.68
C THR A 344 -31.40 -14.85 15.06
N VAL A 345 -30.24 -14.61 15.65
CA VAL A 345 -29.90 -15.06 17.01
C VAL A 345 -30.64 -14.23 18.06
N VAL A 346 -30.72 -12.91 17.87
CA VAL A 346 -31.45 -12.00 18.77
C VAL A 346 -32.95 -12.29 18.74
N ASP A 347 -33.53 -12.46 17.56
CA ASP A 347 -34.95 -12.83 17.38
C ASP A 347 -35.29 -14.15 18.10
N ASN A 348 -34.38 -15.13 18.04
CA ASN A 348 -34.54 -16.37 18.78
C ASN A 348 -34.43 -16.19 20.31
N ALA A 349 -33.54 -15.29 20.76
CA ALA A 349 -33.32 -15.02 22.17
C ALA A 349 -34.46 -14.22 22.82
N ASP A 350 -35.21 -13.43 22.03
CA ASP A 350 -36.34 -12.59 22.49
C ASP A 350 -37.64 -13.39 22.67
N THR A 351 -37.61 -14.70 22.45
CA THR A 351 -38.74 -15.58 22.74
C THR A 351 -38.92 -15.73 24.26
N PRO A 352 -40.16 -15.94 24.76
CA PRO A 352 -40.42 -16.06 26.20
C PRO A 352 -39.73 -17.27 26.88
N ALA A 353 -39.18 -18.20 26.10
CA ALA A 353 -38.37 -19.32 26.59
C ALA A 353 -36.86 -19.02 26.63
N GLY A 354 -36.43 -17.81 26.23
CA GLY A 354 -35.02 -17.42 26.09
C GLY A 354 -34.34 -18.05 24.88
N PHE A 355 -33.01 -17.98 24.80
CA PHE A 355 -32.28 -18.64 23.71
C PHE A 355 -32.34 -20.18 23.85
N TYR A 356 -33.03 -20.85 22.92
CA TYR A 356 -33.01 -22.31 22.82
C TYR A 356 -32.68 -22.78 21.39
N LEU A 357 -31.92 -23.88 21.30
CA LEU A 357 -31.57 -24.55 20.04
C LEU A 357 -32.29 -25.90 20.00
N ASP A 358 -33.59 -25.89 19.72
CA ASP A 358 -34.36 -27.11 19.50
C ASP A 358 -34.35 -27.53 18.02
N ALA A 359 -34.85 -28.74 17.75
CA ALA A 359 -34.88 -29.30 16.39
C ALA A 359 -35.71 -28.44 15.42
N TRP A 360 -36.74 -27.74 15.92
CA TRP A 360 -37.56 -26.82 15.12
C TRP A 360 -36.83 -25.54 14.75
N THR A 361 -36.09 -24.96 15.68
CA THR A 361 -35.26 -23.77 15.45
C THR A 361 -34.13 -24.09 14.48
N LEU A 362 -33.50 -25.27 14.62
CA LEU A 362 -32.50 -25.74 13.68
C LEU A 362 -33.09 -25.97 12.27
N LYS A 363 -34.32 -26.49 12.18
CA LYS A 363 -35.05 -26.68 10.92
C LYS A 363 -35.42 -25.34 10.28
N ARG A 364 -35.85 -24.34 11.07
CA ARG A 364 -36.17 -22.98 10.62
C ARG A 364 -34.92 -22.23 10.15
N LEU A 365 -33.82 -22.28 10.92
CA LEU A 365 -32.51 -21.76 10.50
C LEU A 365 -32.05 -22.44 9.20
N GLY A 366 -32.24 -23.75 9.10
CA GLY A 366 -31.90 -24.54 7.92
C GLY A 366 -32.76 -24.25 6.68
N SER A 367 -33.98 -23.72 6.83
CA SER A 367 -34.84 -23.33 5.70
C SER A 367 -34.69 -21.86 5.30
N GLU A 368 -34.53 -20.95 6.27
CA GLU A 368 -34.53 -19.50 6.04
C GLU A 368 -33.14 -18.93 5.73
N LEU A 369 -32.07 -19.44 6.35
CA LEU A 369 -30.73 -18.90 6.12
C LEU A 369 -30.18 -19.19 4.71
N PRO A 370 -30.31 -20.40 4.14
CA PRO A 370 -29.77 -20.67 2.82
C PRO A 370 -30.26 -19.73 1.71
N PRO A 371 -31.58 -19.45 1.55
CA PRO A 371 -32.04 -18.53 0.52
C PRO A 371 -31.55 -17.10 0.75
N ILE A 372 -31.49 -16.63 2.00
CA ILE A 372 -30.98 -15.28 2.33
C ILE A 372 -29.49 -15.16 2.01
N ILE A 373 -28.68 -16.15 2.41
CA ILE A 373 -27.24 -16.20 2.11
C ILE A 373 -27.02 -16.27 0.60
N LEU A 374 -27.82 -17.08 -0.12
CA LEU A 374 -27.74 -17.18 -1.57
C LEU A 374 -28.06 -15.84 -2.26
N LEU A 375 -29.13 -15.17 -1.85
CA LEU A 375 -29.50 -13.85 -2.38
C LEU A 375 -28.39 -12.82 -2.12
N LEU A 376 -27.81 -12.82 -0.92
CA LEU A 376 -26.71 -11.94 -0.57
C LEU A 376 -25.47 -12.22 -1.42
N MET A 377 -25.11 -13.49 -1.60
CA MET A 377 -24.00 -13.90 -2.47
C MET A 377 -24.22 -13.46 -3.92
N LEU A 378 -25.45 -13.59 -4.43
CA LEU A 378 -25.83 -13.14 -5.77
C LEU A 378 -25.70 -11.62 -5.91
N MET A 379 -26.19 -10.84 -4.94
CA MET A 379 -26.07 -9.38 -4.96
C MET A 379 -24.61 -8.92 -4.90
N VAL A 380 -23.81 -9.48 -4.00
CA VAL A 380 -22.39 -9.13 -3.84
C VAL A 380 -21.60 -9.51 -5.08
N SER A 381 -21.84 -10.71 -5.64
CA SER A 381 -21.16 -11.17 -6.86
C SER A 381 -21.59 -10.38 -8.09
N GLY A 382 -22.88 -10.06 -8.21
CA GLY A 382 -23.42 -9.23 -9.28
C GLY A 382 -22.83 -7.82 -9.27
N LEU A 383 -22.75 -7.18 -8.10
CA LEU A 383 -22.11 -5.88 -7.96
C LEU A 383 -20.61 -5.93 -8.31
N ALA A 384 -19.89 -6.95 -7.86
CA ALA A 384 -18.48 -7.13 -8.21
C ALA A 384 -18.28 -7.31 -9.72
N LEU A 385 -19.16 -8.08 -10.38
CA LEU A 385 -19.14 -8.29 -11.82
C LEU A 385 -19.46 -7.00 -12.59
N LEU A 386 -20.42 -6.19 -12.12
CA LEU A 386 -20.72 -4.89 -12.72
C LEU A 386 -19.54 -3.93 -12.63
N ILE A 387 -18.84 -3.88 -11.48
CA ILE A 387 -17.65 -3.03 -11.31
C ILE A 387 -16.53 -3.44 -12.28
N GLU A 388 -16.24 -4.75 -12.36
CA GLU A 388 -15.20 -5.26 -13.28
C GLU A 388 -15.62 -5.04 -14.75
N GLY A 389 -16.87 -5.35 -15.10
CA GLY A 389 -17.42 -5.17 -16.45
C GLY A 389 -17.36 -3.71 -16.90
N PHE A 390 -17.79 -2.78 -16.04
CA PHE A 390 -17.69 -1.34 -16.31
C PHE A 390 -16.23 -0.91 -16.54
N ALA A 391 -15.30 -1.37 -15.71
CA ALA A 391 -13.89 -1.03 -15.86
C ALA A 391 -13.28 -1.59 -17.17
N GLN A 392 -13.65 -2.80 -17.58
CA GLN A 392 -13.22 -3.39 -18.85
C GLN A 392 -13.80 -2.63 -20.05
N ILE A 393 -15.08 -2.24 -19.99
CA ILE A 393 -15.71 -1.39 -21.01
C ILE A 393 -14.98 -0.06 -21.11
N CYS A 394 -14.69 0.61 -19.99
CA CYS A 394 -13.91 1.86 -20.01
C CYS A 394 -12.52 1.66 -20.64
N ARG A 395 -11.84 0.55 -20.33
CA ARG A 395 -10.53 0.22 -20.92
C ARG A 395 -10.59 -0.10 -22.41
N LEU A 396 -11.71 -0.59 -22.92
CA LEU A 396 -11.86 -0.92 -24.35
C LEU A 396 -12.26 0.31 -25.17
N TYR A 397 -13.22 1.09 -24.69
CA TYR A 397 -13.81 2.18 -25.48
C TYR A 397 -13.15 3.54 -25.27
N SER A 398 -12.51 3.78 -24.12
CA SER A 398 -11.74 5.01 -23.92
C SER A 398 -10.35 4.85 -24.52
N PHE A 399 -10.07 5.58 -25.61
CA PHE A 399 -8.78 5.54 -26.30
C PHE A 399 -7.59 5.71 -25.34
N ASP A 400 -7.68 6.66 -24.40
CA ASP A 400 -6.61 6.92 -23.45
C ASP A 400 -6.41 5.77 -22.44
N GLN A 401 -7.50 5.15 -21.96
CA GLN A 401 -7.41 4.02 -21.06
C GLN A 401 -6.91 2.76 -21.78
N HIS A 402 -7.35 2.52 -23.01
CA HIS A 402 -6.90 1.40 -23.84
C HIS A 402 -5.40 1.46 -24.07
N ARG A 403 -4.91 2.63 -24.48
CA ARG A 403 -3.48 2.89 -24.67
C ARG A 403 -2.69 2.73 -23.38
N THR A 404 -3.18 3.27 -22.26
CA THR A 404 -2.55 3.12 -20.94
C THR A 404 -2.49 1.65 -20.52
N PHE A 405 -3.55 0.88 -20.75
CA PHE A 405 -3.59 -0.55 -20.44
C PHE A 405 -2.66 -1.39 -21.33
N LYS A 406 -2.56 -1.07 -22.64
CA LYS A 406 -1.56 -1.68 -23.53
C LYS A 406 -0.14 -1.35 -23.07
N THR A 407 0.11 -0.10 -22.65
CA THR A 407 1.39 0.34 -22.08
C THR A 407 1.73 -0.46 -20.81
N PHE A 408 0.76 -0.65 -19.93
CA PHE A 408 0.92 -1.48 -18.73
C PHE A 408 1.31 -2.93 -19.08
N LYS A 409 0.63 -3.56 -20.05
CA LYS A 409 0.97 -4.91 -20.51
C LYS A 409 2.38 -4.97 -21.10
N TYR A 410 2.75 -3.98 -21.92
CA TYR A 410 4.10 -3.85 -22.48
C TYR A 410 5.16 -3.77 -21.36
N LEU A 411 5.00 -2.84 -20.42
CA LEU A 411 5.93 -2.65 -19.29
C LEU A 411 6.04 -3.90 -18.42
N ARG A 412 4.91 -4.55 -18.12
CA ARG A 412 4.88 -5.81 -17.36
C ARG A 412 5.65 -6.93 -18.05
N ASN A 413 5.54 -7.04 -19.37
CA ASN A 413 6.25 -8.06 -20.13
C ASN A 413 7.73 -7.73 -20.31
N LEU A 414 8.06 -6.45 -20.52
CA LEU A 414 9.44 -5.98 -20.57
C LEU A 414 10.17 -6.27 -19.24
N ARG A 415 9.54 -5.95 -18.11
CA ARG A 415 10.08 -6.24 -16.77
C ARG A 415 10.26 -7.74 -16.52
N ARG A 416 9.32 -8.57 -17.00
CA ARG A 416 9.45 -10.04 -16.93
C ARG A 416 10.65 -10.53 -17.73
N ARG A 417 10.85 -9.99 -18.94
CA ARG A 417 11.97 -10.36 -19.82
C ARG A 417 13.32 -9.94 -19.22
N LEU A 418 13.43 -8.70 -18.77
CA LEU A 418 14.70 -8.15 -18.29
C LEU A 418 15.09 -8.69 -16.91
N TRP A 419 14.14 -8.77 -15.97
CA TRP A 419 14.45 -9.00 -14.55
C TRP A 419 13.64 -10.11 -13.89
N ARG A 420 12.87 -10.89 -14.67
CA ARG A 420 12.01 -11.99 -14.15
C ARG A 420 11.00 -11.53 -13.09
N GLN A 421 10.59 -10.27 -13.17
CA GLN A 421 9.62 -9.63 -12.27
C GLN A 421 8.44 -9.08 -13.07
N ALA A 422 7.22 -9.27 -12.56
CA ALA A 422 6.00 -8.92 -13.28
C ALA A 422 5.25 -7.69 -12.75
N GLN A 423 5.64 -7.20 -11.58
CA GLN A 423 4.90 -6.14 -10.91
C GLN A 423 5.31 -4.79 -11.50
N VAL A 424 4.36 -3.91 -11.76
CA VAL A 424 4.61 -2.54 -12.25
C VAL A 424 3.96 -1.60 -11.27
N THR A 425 4.64 -0.50 -10.95
CA THR A 425 4.11 0.51 -10.02
C THR A 425 3.18 1.44 -10.79
N GLU A 426 1.87 1.34 -10.53
CA GLU A 426 0.86 2.20 -11.15
C GLU A 426 0.72 3.51 -10.36
N LEU A 427 0.97 4.63 -11.02
CA LEU A 427 0.83 6.00 -10.51
C LEU A 427 -0.41 6.65 -11.17
N LYS A 428 -1.04 7.59 -10.47
CA LYS A 428 -2.24 8.31 -10.92
C LYS A 428 -2.07 9.82 -10.82
#